data_AF-A0A535I589-F1
#
_entry.id   AF-A0A535I589-F1
#
_cell.length_a   1.000
_cell.length_b   1.000
_cell.length_c   1.000
_cell.angle_alpha   90.00
_cell.angle_beta   90.00
_cell.angle_gamma   90.00
#
_symmetry.space_group_name_H-M   'P 1'
#
loop_
_entity.id
_entity.type
_entity.pdbx_description
1 polymer ?
#
loop_
_entity_poly.entity_id
_entity_poly.type
_entity_poly.pdbx_seq_one_letter_code
_entity_poly.pdbx_strand_id
1 'polypeptide(L)'
;MADRERALAAICDTFVSGDASLPSASALGVPRVLRSEVEALGRPALVAELNQLLDTVESPVLNFALTGRPIRFSVLTQPERERYLKRWATSPIPLKRKAFQVMKRLTLLYTYGVDGSPYAAASGYVRGALDAPAPKSVTVRLPRAGETLDADVCVIGSGAGGGVIAAELSRAGKRVVVLERATPRFEDEFDGRELAGYAALFVDRGVATTTDRAIALLAGSALGGGTIVNWNTSLRIPAAVQEEWRAAGIDDLAPHYDAVAARIDVDTDESERNGANAALERGARALGLASATIARNVKGCGDCGPCTLGCRRGAKQSTLRTFLADASASGAEIIAPADVRSIDVSGGRVAGVTARVVGGDVRVRAP
;
A
#
# COMPACT_ATOMS: atom_id res chain seq x y z
N MET A 1 -1.45 26.39 18.16
CA MET A 1 -1.24 24.93 18.06
C MET A 1 -2.09 24.16 19.05
N ALA A 2 -2.05 24.49 20.36
CA ALA A 2 -2.80 23.78 21.39
C ALA A 2 -4.33 23.63 21.14
N ASP A 3 -5.00 24.63 20.54
CA ASP A 3 -6.43 24.53 20.21
C ASP A 3 -6.71 23.50 19.11
N ARG A 4 -5.88 23.43 18.07
CA ARG A 4 -6.04 22.45 16.96
C ARG A 4 -5.77 21.03 17.43
N GLU A 5 -4.81 20.84 18.33
CA GLU A 5 -4.52 19.53 18.94
C GLU A 5 -5.70 19.05 19.80
N ARG A 6 -6.27 19.93 20.63
CA ARG A 6 -7.48 19.63 21.39
C ARG A 6 -8.66 19.30 20.49
N ALA A 7 -8.90 20.08 19.44
CA ALA A 7 -9.97 19.82 18.48
C ALA A 7 -9.79 18.45 17.79
N LEU A 8 -8.57 18.13 17.35
CA LEU A 8 -8.27 16.86 16.71
C LEU A 8 -8.45 15.67 17.68
N ALA A 9 -7.97 15.80 18.92
CA ALA A 9 -8.19 14.81 19.97
C ALA A 9 -9.69 14.59 20.24
N ALA A 10 -10.44 15.68 20.40
CA ALA A 10 -11.89 15.60 20.61
C ALA A 10 -12.61 14.93 19.43
N ILE A 11 -12.22 15.22 18.18
CA ILE A 11 -12.80 14.58 16.98
C ILE A 11 -12.50 13.08 17.00
N CYS A 12 -11.24 12.69 17.24
CA CYS A 12 -10.84 11.29 17.32
C CYS A 12 -11.60 10.54 18.43
N ASP A 13 -11.69 11.12 19.62
CA ASP A 13 -12.42 10.54 20.75
C ASP A 13 -13.94 10.50 20.52
N THR A 14 -14.46 11.35 19.63
CA THR A 14 -15.87 11.25 19.25
C THR A 14 -16.15 9.97 18.47
N PHE A 15 -15.20 9.52 17.63
CA PHE A 15 -15.33 8.26 16.91
C PHE A 15 -14.95 7.05 17.75
N VAL A 16 -13.96 7.20 18.65
CA VAL A 16 -13.46 6.15 19.53
C VAL A 16 -13.25 6.74 20.92
N SER A 17 -14.31 6.76 21.72
CA SER A 17 -14.29 7.38 23.06
C SER A 17 -13.55 6.57 24.11
N GLY A 18 -13.33 5.28 23.86
CA GLY A 18 -12.93 4.31 24.88
C GLY A 18 -14.06 3.99 25.86
N ASP A 19 -13.81 3.00 26.70
CA ASP A 19 -14.63 2.59 27.83
C ASP A 19 -13.75 2.02 28.96
N ALA A 20 -14.32 1.28 29.91
CA ALA A 20 -13.57 0.69 31.03
C ALA A 20 -12.53 -0.37 30.60
N SER A 21 -12.70 -0.97 29.41
CA SER A 21 -11.88 -2.06 28.88
C SER A 21 -10.93 -1.61 27.76
N LEU A 22 -11.29 -0.57 27.01
CA LEU A 22 -10.54 -0.10 25.85
C LEU A 22 -10.24 1.42 25.92
N PRO A 23 -9.01 1.86 25.63
CA PRO A 23 -8.64 3.27 25.72
C PRO A 23 -9.26 4.10 24.59
N SER A 24 -9.44 5.41 24.80
CA SER A 24 -9.84 6.32 23.72
C SER A 24 -8.77 6.42 22.62
N ALA A 25 -9.14 6.93 21.44
CA ALA A 25 -8.17 7.18 20.37
C ALA A 25 -7.07 8.16 20.81
N SER A 26 -7.40 9.21 21.56
CA SER A 26 -6.42 10.16 22.09
C SER A 26 -5.46 9.53 23.10
N ALA A 27 -5.95 8.61 23.95
CA ALA A 27 -5.11 7.85 24.89
C ALA A 27 -4.11 6.93 24.17
N LEU A 28 -4.44 6.46 22.96
CA LEU A 28 -3.53 5.73 22.08
C LEU A 28 -2.60 6.63 21.26
N GLY A 29 -2.68 7.95 21.42
CA GLY A 29 -1.86 8.91 20.66
C GLY A 29 -2.25 9.07 19.19
N VAL A 30 -3.43 8.59 18.78
CA VAL A 30 -3.93 8.65 17.40
C VAL A 30 -3.91 10.07 16.80
N PRO A 31 -4.31 11.15 17.51
CA PRO A 31 -4.25 12.51 16.97
C PRO A 31 -2.84 12.91 16.50
N ARG A 32 -1.81 12.52 17.25
CA ARG A 32 -0.41 12.81 16.93
C ARG A 32 0.03 12.03 15.70
N VAL A 33 -0.28 10.74 15.66
CA VAL A 33 0.04 9.85 14.52
C VAL A 33 -0.64 10.36 13.25
N LEU A 34 -1.93 10.68 13.31
CA LEU A 34 -2.68 11.19 12.15
C LEU A 34 -2.03 12.46 11.59
N ARG A 35 -1.69 13.43 12.45
CA ARG A 35 -1.02 14.66 12.02
C ARG A 35 0.34 14.37 11.38
N SER A 36 1.18 13.54 12.02
CA SER A 36 2.50 13.21 11.48
C SER A 36 2.42 12.49 10.14
N GLU A 37 1.41 11.64 9.95
CA GLU A 37 1.20 10.93 8.67
C GLU A 37 0.78 11.88 7.55
N VAL A 38 -0.10 12.86 7.84
CA VAL A 38 -0.48 13.90 6.87
C VAL A 38 0.73 14.77 6.49
N GLU A 39 1.59 15.12 7.45
CA GLU A 39 2.82 15.88 7.21
C GLU A 39 3.83 15.05 6.39
N ALA A 40 3.97 13.76 6.69
CA ALA A 40 4.87 12.84 5.99
C ALA A 40 4.51 12.59 4.52
N LEU A 41 3.29 12.93 4.08
CA LEU A 41 2.92 12.92 2.66
C LEU A 41 3.63 14.00 1.85
N GLY A 42 4.26 15.00 2.48
CA GLY A 42 5.00 16.06 1.79
C GLY A 42 4.11 16.97 0.94
N ARG A 43 2.83 17.10 1.29
CA ARG A 43 1.83 17.92 0.57
C ARG A 43 1.32 19.05 1.48
N PRO A 44 1.93 20.25 1.46
CA PRO A 44 1.57 21.35 2.36
C PRO A 44 0.08 21.75 2.30
N ALA A 45 -0.54 21.62 1.14
CA ALA A 45 -1.98 21.87 0.96
C ALA A 45 -2.85 20.97 1.87
N LEU A 46 -2.50 19.68 2.05
CA LEU A 46 -3.25 18.78 2.91
C LEU A 46 -3.14 19.17 4.39
N VAL A 47 -1.95 19.64 4.82
CA VAL A 47 -1.74 20.15 6.18
C VAL A 47 -2.57 21.42 6.40
N ALA A 48 -2.61 22.32 5.40
CA ALA A 48 -3.44 23.52 5.45
C ALA A 48 -4.94 23.20 5.50
N GLU A 49 -5.41 22.26 4.67
CA GLU A 49 -6.80 21.77 4.67
C GLU A 49 -7.19 21.19 6.04
N LEU A 50 -6.33 20.36 6.65
CA LEU A 50 -6.55 19.82 7.98
C LEU A 50 -6.61 20.94 9.03
N ASN A 51 -5.69 21.89 9.00
CA ASN A 51 -5.68 23.00 9.94
C ASN A 51 -6.94 23.87 9.80
N GLN A 52 -7.37 24.19 8.58
CA GLN A 52 -8.59 24.94 8.32
C GLN A 52 -9.84 24.19 8.81
N LEU A 53 -9.88 22.88 8.61
CA LEU A 53 -10.96 22.03 9.14
C LEU A 53 -11.04 22.14 10.66
N LEU A 54 -9.91 21.99 11.35
CA LEU A 54 -9.84 22.04 12.81
C LEU A 54 -10.23 23.42 13.35
N ASP A 55 -9.78 24.51 12.71
CA ASP A 55 -10.20 25.86 13.09
C ASP A 55 -11.70 26.08 12.88
N THR A 56 -12.26 25.52 11.82
CA THR A 56 -13.70 25.61 11.52
C THR A 56 -14.52 24.86 12.56
N VAL A 57 -14.10 23.65 12.94
CA VAL A 57 -14.76 22.82 13.96
C VAL A 57 -14.68 23.49 15.34
N GLU A 58 -13.55 24.10 15.65
CA GLU A 58 -13.30 24.69 16.97
C GLU A 58 -13.92 26.10 17.13
N SER A 59 -14.40 26.72 16.05
CA SER A 59 -14.97 28.07 16.08
C SER A 59 -16.31 28.16 16.83
N PRO A 60 -16.37 28.89 17.97
CA PRO A 60 -17.62 29.09 18.71
C PRO A 60 -18.70 29.76 17.87
N VAL A 61 -18.32 30.74 17.06
CA VAL A 61 -19.25 31.52 16.23
C VAL A 61 -19.89 30.65 15.16
N LEU A 62 -19.10 29.82 14.46
CA LEU A 62 -19.64 28.91 13.44
C LEU A 62 -20.50 27.81 14.06
N ASN A 63 -20.17 27.39 15.28
CA ASN A 63 -20.92 26.37 16.01
C ASN A 63 -22.26 26.88 16.56
N PHE A 64 -22.49 28.19 16.66
CA PHE A 64 -23.79 28.74 17.07
C PHE A 64 -24.93 28.23 16.18
N ALA A 65 -24.74 28.23 14.85
CA ALA A 65 -25.74 27.76 13.89
C ALA A 65 -26.04 26.25 14.03
N LEU A 66 -25.09 25.46 14.53
CA LEU A 66 -25.25 24.01 14.69
C LEU A 66 -25.75 23.62 16.09
N THR A 67 -25.32 24.33 17.13
CA THR A 67 -25.52 23.93 18.53
C THR A 67 -26.48 24.84 19.29
N GLY A 68 -26.87 25.99 18.71
CA GLY A 68 -27.70 27.00 19.35
C GLY A 68 -26.95 27.86 20.38
N ARG A 69 -25.64 27.67 20.55
CA ARG A 69 -24.79 28.40 21.51
C ARG A 69 -23.37 28.61 20.97
N PRO A 70 -22.68 29.71 21.31
CA PRO A 70 -21.31 29.91 20.88
C PRO A 70 -20.37 29.02 21.70
N ILE A 71 -20.07 27.81 21.22
CA ILE A 71 -19.30 26.81 21.96
C ILE A 71 -18.24 26.15 21.08
N ARG A 72 -17.06 25.88 21.66
CA ARG A 72 -16.00 25.12 21.02
C ARG A 72 -16.38 23.64 20.95
N PHE A 73 -16.02 22.95 19.87
CA PHE A 73 -16.32 21.53 19.72
C PHE A 73 -15.64 20.69 20.80
N SER A 74 -14.39 21.01 21.16
CA SER A 74 -13.64 20.30 22.20
C SER A 74 -14.28 20.33 23.60
N VAL A 75 -15.16 21.29 23.87
CA VAL A 75 -15.84 21.46 25.18
C VAL A 75 -17.18 20.72 25.23
N LEU A 76 -17.72 20.29 24.08
CA LEU A 76 -18.97 19.54 24.01
C LEU A 76 -18.85 18.19 24.72
N THR A 77 -19.94 17.76 25.36
CA THR A 77 -20.04 16.39 25.89
C THR A 77 -19.97 15.35 24.76
N GLN A 78 -19.62 14.11 25.08
CA GLN A 78 -19.52 13.05 24.08
C GLN A 78 -20.80 12.90 23.22
N PRO A 79 -22.03 12.83 23.80
CA PRO A 79 -23.26 12.74 23.00
C PRO A 79 -23.54 13.99 22.13
N GLU A 80 -23.06 15.16 22.54
CA GLU A 80 -23.16 16.37 21.74
C GLU A 80 -22.21 16.35 20.55
N ARG A 81 -20.96 15.92 20.75
CA ARG A 81 -19.98 15.76 19.68
C ARG A 81 -20.43 14.73 18.64
N GLU A 82 -21.01 13.61 19.08
CA GLU A 82 -21.58 12.61 18.18
C GLU A 82 -22.72 13.17 17.32
N ARG A 83 -23.66 13.90 17.93
CA ARG A 83 -24.74 14.57 17.18
C ARG A 83 -24.18 15.58 16.19
N TYR A 84 -23.15 16.33 16.58
CA TYR A 84 -22.46 17.28 15.71
C TYR A 84 -21.87 16.60 14.46
N LEU A 85 -21.09 15.53 14.64
CA LEU A 85 -20.47 14.81 13.52
C LEU A 85 -21.48 14.00 12.70
N LYS A 86 -22.54 13.44 13.31
CA LYS A 86 -23.64 12.78 12.58
C LYS A 86 -24.36 13.75 11.62
N ARG A 87 -24.52 15.02 11.99
CA ARG A 87 -25.06 16.07 11.09
C ARG A 87 -24.12 16.37 9.92
N TRP A 88 -22.81 16.23 10.10
CA TRP A 88 -21.85 16.39 9.00
C TRP A 88 -21.93 15.24 8.00
N ALA A 89 -22.14 14.01 8.48
CA ALA A 89 -22.25 12.81 7.64
C ALA A 89 -23.38 12.90 6.60
N THR A 90 -24.47 13.59 6.93
CA THR A 90 -25.68 13.76 6.09
C THR A 90 -25.85 15.18 5.56
N SER A 91 -24.86 16.06 5.76
CA SER A 91 -24.96 17.49 5.39
C SER A 91 -25.15 17.67 3.88
N PRO A 92 -25.92 18.68 3.43
CA PRO A 92 -25.97 19.03 2.01
C PRO A 92 -24.61 19.53 1.47
N ILE A 93 -23.72 20.02 2.35
CA ILE A 93 -22.40 20.55 1.98
C ILE A 93 -21.41 19.38 1.74
N PRO A 94 -20.89 19.18 0.51
CA PRO A 94 -20.00 18.05 0.20
C PRO A 94 -18.72 18.01 1.05
N LEU A 95 -18.15 19.18 1.36
CA LEU A 95 -16.94 19.30 2.17
C LEU A 95 -17.13 18.72 3.59
N LYS A 96 -18.30 18.92 4.21
CA LYS A 96 -18.60 18.37 5.55
C LYS A 96 -18.71 16.84 5.52
N ARG A 97 -19.39 16.30 4.50
CA ARG A 97 -19.50 14.84 4.32
C ARG A 97 -18.13 14.20 4.10
N LYS A 98 -17.31 14.83 3.24
CA LYS A 98 -15.94 14.39 2.96
C LYS A 98 -15.07 14.41 4.22
N ALA A 99 -15.08 15.52 4.97
CA ALA A 99 -14.35 15.64 6.22
C ALA A 99 -14.76 14.57 7.24
N PHE A 100 -16.07 14.33 7.40
CA PHE A 100 -16.57 13.24 8.26
C PHE A 100 -16.02 11.88 7.86
N GLN A 101 -16.07 11.51 6.57
CA GLN A 101 -15.60 10.20 6.11
C GLN A 101 -14.08 10.05 6.28
N VAL A 102 -13.30 11.09 5.97
CA VAL A 102 -11.84 11.07 6.13
C VAL A 102 -11.47 10.93 7.60
N MET A 103 -12.01 11.76 8.48
CA MET A 103 -11.70 11.70 9.91
C MET A 103 -12.14 10.36 10.52
N LYS A 104 -13.33 9.86 10.19
CA LYS A 104 -13.78 8.54 10.64
C LYS A 104 -12.81 7.43 10.22
N ARG A 105 -12.45 7.37 8.93
CA ARG A 105 -11.58 6.31 8.40
C ARG A 105 -10.18 6.37 9.02
N LEU A 106 -9.57 7.55 9.08
CA LEU A 106 -8.23 7.71 9.63
C LEU A 106 -8.20 7.44 11.14
N THR A 107 -9.17 7.94 11.90
CA THR A 107 -9.25 7.65 13.34
C THR A 107 -9.39 6.15 13.59
N LEU A 108 -10.28 5.45 12.88
CA LEU A 108 -10.46 4.00 13.04
C LEU A 108 -9.20 3.23 12.62
N LEU A 109 -8.62 3.56 11.47
CA LEU A 109 -7.40 2.94 10.96
C LEU A 109 -6.24 3.06 11.97
N TYR A 110 -5.98 4.27 12.46
CA TYR A 110 -4.87 4.48 13.39
C TYR A 110 -5.16 3.94 14.79
N THR A 111 -6.41 3.92 15.23
CA THR A 111 -6.79 3.27 16.51
C THR A 111 -6.50 1.77 16.44
N TYR A 112 -6.85 1.13 15.32
CA TYR A 112 -6.64 -0.30 15.14
C TYR A 112 -5.17 -0.64 14.88
N GLY A 113 -4.50 0.09 13.98
CA GLY A 113 -3.20 -0.27 13.45
C GLY A 113 -1.99 0.17 14.26
N VAL A 114 -2.16 0.98 15.34
CA VAL A 114 -1.04 1.29 16.24
C VAL A 114 -0.48 0.01 16.83
N ASP A 115 0.85 -0.10 16.89
CA ASP A 115 1.51 -1.31 17.39
C ASP A 115 1.10 -1.58 18.85
N GLY A 116 0.71 -2.82 19.13
CA GLY A 116 0.14 -3.20 20.42
C GLY A 116 -1.26 -2.67 20.70
N SER A 117 -2.03 -2.27 19.68
CA SER A 117 -3.41 -1.80 19.87
C SER A 117 -4.27 -2.80 20.65
N PRO A 118 -4.87 -2.40 21.79
CA PRO A 118 -5.82 -3.23 22.51
C PRO A 118 -7.06 -3.60 21.66
N TYR A 119 -7.40 -2.77 20.68
CA TYR A 119 -8.50 -3.03 19.75
C TYR A 119 -8.17 -4.18 18.79
N ALA A 120 -6.94 -4.22 18.26
CA ALA A 120 -6.48 -5.34 17.43
C ALA A 120 -6.37 -6.64 18.26
N ALA A 121 -5.89 -6.55 19.50
CA ALA A 121 -5.86 -7.70 20.39
C ALA A 121 -7.27 -8.23 20.71
N ALA A 122 -8.24 -7.34 20.96
CA ALA A 122 -9.62 -7.70 21.22
C ALA A 122 -10.31 -8.36 20.01
N SER A 123 -9.88 -8.07 18.78
CA SER A 123 -10.37 -8.75 17.57
C SER A 123 -9.64 -10.07 17.28
N GLY A 124 -8.72 -10.50 18.15
CA GLY A 124 -7.88 -11.68 17.93
C GLY A 124 -6.74 -11.46 16.93
N TYR A 125 -6.53 -10.21 16.48
CA TYR A 125 -5.44 -9.84 15.59
C TYR A 125 -4.20 -9.48 16.41
N VAL A 126 -3.52 -10.51 16.92
CA VAL A 126 -2.27 -10.36 17.67
C VAL A 126 -1.11 -10.71 16.77
N ARG A 127 -0.18 -9.76 16.62
CA ARG A 127 1.07 -9.98 15.87
C ARG A 127 1.91 -11.03 16.60
N GLY A 128 2.21 -12.14 15.92
CA GLY A 128 3.09 -13.18 16.43
C GLY A 128 4.56 -12.74 16.50
N ALA A 129 5.40 -13.61 17.07
CA ALA A 129 6.85 -13.43 17.04
C ALA A 129 7.35 -13.38 15.58
N LEU A 130 8.40 -12.60 15.35
CA LEU A 130 9.01 -12.50 14.02
C LEU A 130 9.76 -13.78 13.68
N ASP A 131 9.50 -14.32 12.49
CA ASP A 131 10.32 -15.39 11.91
C ASP A 131 11.77 -14.94 11.69
N ALA A 132 12.68 -15.91 11.56
CA ALA A 132 14.00 -15.64 11.02
C ALA A 132 13.87 -15.03 9.60
N PRO A 133 14.56 -13.91 9.30
CA PRO A 133 14.47 -13.32 7.99
C PRO A 133 15.18 -14.19 6.96
N ALA A 134 14.61 -14.27 5.78
CA ALA A 134 15.27 -14.93 4.67
C ALA A 134 16.49 -14.13 4.20
N PRO A 135 17.48 -14.77 3.57
CA PRO A 135 18.64 -14.07 3.03
C PRO A 135 18.24 -13.15 1.86
N LYS A 136 18.92 -12.02 1.72
CA LYS A 136 18.70 -11.09 0.60
C LYS A 136 19.09 -11.77 -0.72
N SER A 137 18.20 -11.70 -1.70
CA SER A 137 18.36 -12.34 -3.02
C SER A 137 18.70 -11.37 -4.14
N VAL A 138 18.73 -10.06 -3.87
CA VAL A 138 18.92 -9.01 -4.88
C VAL A 138 19.98 -8.03 -4.41
N THR A 139 20.91 -7.68 -5.30
CA THR A 139 21.87 -6.59 -5.09
C THR A 139 21.28 -5.28 -5.62
N VAL A 140 21.28 -4.24 -4.79
CA VAL A 140 20.81 -2.89 -5.17
C VAL A 140 21.97 -1.91 -5.16
N ARG A 141 22.06 -1.12 -6.22
CA ARG A 141 23.01 -0.01 -6.38
C ARG A 141 22.33 1.29 -5.95
N LEU A 142 22.93 1.99 -5.00
CA LEU A 142 22.49 3.35 -4.67
C LEU A 142 22.83 4.30 -5.83
N PRO A 143 21.91 5.18 -6.24
CA PRO A 143 22.18 6.14 -7.30
C PRO A 143 23.20 7.20 -6.87
N ARG A 144 23.92 7.76 -7.84
CA ARG A 144 24.80 8.92 -7.65
C ARG A 144 24.28 10.10 -8.47
N ALA A 145 23.90 11.17 -7.80
CA ALA A 145 23.40 12.37 -8.47
C ALA A 145 24.39 12.91 -9.51
N GLY A 146 23.87 13.25 -10.69
CA GLY A 146 24.63 13.74 -11.84
C GLY A 146 25.21 12.65 -12.74
N GLU A 147 25.07 11.36 -12.39
CA GLU A 147 25.59 10.29 -13.23
C GLU A 147 24.71 10.03 -14.47
N THR A 148 25.37 9.56 -15.53
CA THR A 148 24.71 9.04 -16.73
C THR A 148 25.14 7.59 -16.94
N LEU A 149 24.18 6.71 -17.11
CA LEU A 149 24.38 5.29 -17.37
C LEU A 149 23.95 4.96 -18.79
N ASP A 150 24.64 4.01 -19.41
CA ASP A 150 24.29 3.47 -20.72
C ASP A 150 23.81 2.02 -20.54
N ALA A 151 22.63 1.73 -21.07
CA ALA A 151 22.03 0.41 -21.05
C ALA A 151 21.53 0.05 -22.45
N ASP A 152 21.38 -1.24 -22.71
CA ASP A 152 20.65 -1.67 -23.90
C ASP A 152 19.14 -1.56 -23.65
N VAL A 153 18.71 -1.76 -22.40
CA VAL A 153 17.32 -1.63 -21.97
C VAL A 153 17.24 -0.98 -20.59
N CYS A 154 16.37 0.02 -20.46
CA CYS A 154 15.99 0.60 -19.17
C CYS A 154 14.57 0.15 -18.80
N VAL A 155 14.42 -0.49 -17.64
CA VAL A 155 13.13 -0.92 -17.09
C VAL A 155 12.71 0.04 -15.99
N ILE A 156 11.55 0.68 -16.14
CA ILE A 156 10.98 1.58 -15.14
C ILE A 156 10.04 0.77 -14.24
N GLY A 157 10.41 0.63 -12.97
CA GLY A 157 9.68 -0.11 -11.95
C GLY A 157 10.06 -1.59 -11.86
N SER A 158 10.16 -2.10 -10.64
CA SER A 158 10.64 -3.46 -10.34
C SER A 158 9.54 -4.49 -10.05
N GLY A 159 8.28 -4.15 -10.39
CA GLY A 159 7.08 -4.94 -10.12
C GLY A 159 6.96 -6.24 -10.93
N ALA A 160 5.75 -6.83 -10.96
CA ALA A 160 5.48 -8.09 -11.67
C ALA A 160 5.96 -8.10 -13.13
N GLY A 161 5.62 -7.08 -13.92
CA GLY A 161 6.09 -6.97 -15.29
C GLY A 161 7.58 -6.61 -15.40
N GLY A 162 8.02 -5.59 -14.66
CA GLY A 162 9.40 -5.09 -14.72
C GLY A 162 10.44 -6.13 -14.30
N GLY A 163 10.15 -6.91 -13.26
CA GLY A 163 11.01 -8.01 -12.82
C GLY A 163 11.18 -9.07 -13.91
N VAL A 164 10.09 -9.52 -14.53
CA VAL A 164 10.13 -10.51 -15.63
C VAL A 164 10.93 -9.98 -16.82
N ILE A 165 10.64 -8.75 -17.27
CA ILE A 165 11.35 -8.12 -18.39
C ILE A 165 12.86 -8.02 -18.10
N ALA A 166 13.23 -7.58 -16.89
CA ALA A 166 14.63 -7.47 -16.50
C ALA A 166 15.32 -8.84 -16.49
N ALA A 167 14.67 -9.87 -15.94
CA ALA A 167 15.22 -11.23 -15.88
C ALA A 167 15.49 -11.79 -17.27
N GLU A 168 14.49 -11.76 -18.15
CA GLU A 168 14.59 -12.35 -19.48
C GLU A 168 15.64 -11.64 -20.36
N LEU A 169 15.68 -10.32 -20.31
CA LEU A 169 16.63 -9.54 -21.11
C LEU A 169 18.06 -9.63 -20.59
N SER A 170 18.26 -9.65 -19.28
CA SER A 170 19.59 -9.89 -18.70
C SER A 170 20.08 -11.29 -18.99
N ARG A 171 19.22 -12.31 -18.89
CA ARG A 171 19.54 -13.70 -19.29
C ARG A 171 19.90 -13.80 -20.78
N ALA A 172 19.32 -12.96 -21.62
CA ALA A 172 19.66 -12.82 -23.03
C ALA A 172 20.94 -12.00 -23.29
N GLY A 173 21.68 -11.62 -22.24
CA GLY A 173 22.96 -10.91 -22.34
C GLY A 173 22.85 -9.41 -22.59
N LYS A 174 21.65 -8.81 -22.41
CA LYS A 174 21.48 -7.36 -22.51
C LYS A 174 21.97 -6.67 -21.24
N ARG A 175 22.56 -5.49 -21.41
CA ARG A 175 22.83 -4.57 -20.29
C ARG A 175 21.52 -3.93 -19.87
N VAL A 176 20.98 -4.36 -18.73
CA VAL A 176 19.70 -3.90 -18.21
C VAL A 176 19.91 -3.01 -16.99
N VAL A 177 19.31 -1.84 -16.99
CA VAL A 177 19.18 -0.98 -15.81
C VAL A 177 17.71 -0.96 -15.36
N VAL A 178 17.45 -1.26 -14.09
CA VAL A 178 16.13 -1.18 -13.47
C VAL A 178 16.08 0.04 -12.56
N LEU A 179 15.11 0.94 -12.76
CA LEU A 179 14.90 2.11 -11.92
C LEU A 179 13.66 1.90 -11.05
N GLU A 180 13.83 1.86 -9.73
CA GLU A 180 12.75 1.71 -8.76
C GLU A 180 12.67 2.92 -7.84
N ARG A 181 11.51 3.58 -7.77
CA ARG A 181 11.31 4.79 -6.96
C ARG A 181 11.33 4.51 -5.46
N ALA A 182 10.93 3.31 -5.04
CA ALA A 182 10.80 2.97 -3.64
C ALA A 182 12.18 2.82 -2.98
N THR A 183 12.26 3.21 -1.70
CA THR A 183 13.43 2.84 -0.88
C THR A 183 13.51 1.32 -0.80
N PRO A 184 14.67 0.71 -1.10
CA PRO A 184 14.81 -0.74 -1.03
C PRO A 184 14.58 -1.22 0.41
N ARG A 185 13.72 -2.22 0.55
CA ARG A 185 13.43 -2.92 1.80
C ARG A 185 13.53 -4.41 1.56
N PHE A 186 14.13 -5.12 2.50
CA PHE A 186 14.34 -6.56 2.40
C PHE A 186 13.67 -7.31 3.55
N GLU A 187 13.79 -8.63 3.53
CA GLU A 187 13.16 -9.56 4.44
C GLU A 187 13.42 -9.26 5.93
N ASP A 188 14.63 -8.81 6.27
CA ASP A 188 15.02 -8.40 7.63
C ASP A 188 14.26 -7.17 8.15
N GLU A 189 13.72 -6.35 7.25
CA GLU A 189 12.99 -5.12 7.55
C GLU A 189 11.46 -5.31 7.58
N PHE A 190 10.95 -6.45 7.12
CA PHE A 190 9.52 -6.76 7.21
C PHE A 190 9.19 -7.25 8.63
N ASP A 191 8.49 -6.43 9.41
CA ASP A 191 8.20 -6.68 10.83
C ASP A 191 6.71 -6.84 11.18
N GLY A 192 5.86 -6.82 10.15
CA GLY A 192 4.41 -7.01 10.28
C GLY A 192 3.67 -5.89 11.02
N ARG A 193 4.32 -4.75 11.35
CA ARG A 193 3.64 -3.60 11.94
C ARG A 193 2.79 -2.90 10.88
N GLU A 194 1.48 -2.86 11.09
CA GLU A 194 0.51 -2.46 10.08
C GLU A 194 0.76 -1.05 9.52
N LEU A 195 0.74 -0.02 10.38
CA LEU A 195 0.93 1.36 9.94
C LEU A 195 2.32 1.61 9.34
N ALA A 196 3.37 1.00 9.92
CA ALA A 196 4.73 1.14 9.40
C ALA A 196 4.88 0.48 8.03
N GLY A 197 4.28 -0.70 7.83
CA GLY A 197 4.25 -1.39 6.55
C GLY A 197 3.46 -0.63 5.49
N TYR A 198 2.29 -0.09 5.83
CA TYR A 198 1.54 0.79 4.91
C TYR A 198 2.35 2.02 4.51
N ALA A 199 2.98 2.69 5.49
CA ALA A 199 3.82 3.85 5.26
C ALA A 199 5.04 3.56 4.36
N ALA A 200 5.64 2.38 4.50
CA ALA A 200 6.88 2.01 3.83
C ALA A 200 6.67 1.37 2.45
N LEU A 201 5.59 0.61 2.27
CA LEU A 201 5.43 -0.31 1.13
C LEU A 201 4.32 0.07 0.16
N PHE A 202 3.56 1.15 0.43
CA PHE A 202 2.44 1.57 -0.41
C PHE A 202 2.60 3.00 -0.91
N VAL A 203 2.03 3.26 -2.09
CA VAL A 203 1.92 4.61 -2.66
C VAL A 203 1.17 5.51 -1.70
N ASP A 204 1.67 6.73 -1.53
CA ASP A 204 1.15 7.71 -0.58
C ASP A 204 0.85 7.08 0.79
N ARG A 205 1.73 6.19 1.27
CA ARG A 205 1.63 5.62 2.62
C ARG A 205 0.33 4.83 2.86
N GLY A 206 -0.29 4.32 1.79
CA GLY A 206 -1.55 3.55 1.84
C GLY A 206 -2.83 4.38 1.75
N VAL A 207 -2.74 5.70 1.56
CA VAL A 207 -3.91 6.60 1.45
C VAL A 207 -4.10 7.19 0.04
N ALA A 208 -3.44 6.62 -0.97
CA ALA A 208 -3.63 7.04 -2.36
C ALA A 208 -5.09 6.88 -2.80
N THR A 209 -5.56 7.80 -3.63
CA THR A 209 -6.93 7.83 -4.16
C THR A 209 -6.94 8.38 -5.59
N THR A 210 -8.04 8.20 -6.31
CA THR A 210 -8.30 8.95 -7.56
C THR A 210 -8.36 10.46 -7.29
N THR A 211 -8.21 11.29 -8.33
CA THR A 211 -8.18 12.77 -8.21
C THR A 211 -9.43 13.33 -7.49
N ASP A 212 -10.59 12.77 -7.77
CA ASP A 212 -11.88 13.09 -7.14
C ASP A 212 -12.07 12.43 -5.75
N ARG A 213 -11.16 11.53 -5.38
CA ARG A 213 -11.12 10.74 -4.14
C ARG A 213 -12.28 9.75 -4.00
N ALA A 214 -12.93 9.38 -5.09
CA ALA A 214 -14.02 8.41 -5.10
C ALA A 214 -13.53 6.98 -4.84
N ILE A 215 -12.33 6.64 -5.34
CA ILE A 215 -11.76 5.30 -5.25
C ILE A 215 -10.43 5.35 -4.49
N ALA A 216 -10.27 4.46 -3.51
CA ALA A 216 -8.99 4.24 -2.83
C ALA A 216 -8.10 3.31 -3.65
N LEU A 217 -6.81 3.64 -3.72
CA LEU A 217 -5.80 2.90 -4.48
C LEU A 217 -4.77 2.32 -3.53
N LEU A 218 -4.78 1.00 -3.37
CA LEU A 218 -3.74 0.28 -2.63
C LEU A 218 -2.72 -0.27 -3.63
N ALA A 219 -1.75 0.56 -3.99
CA ALA A 219 -0.67 0.20 -4.89
C ALA A 219 0.64 0.03 -4.11
N GLY A 220 1.43 -0.99 -4.46
CA GLY A 220 2.75 -1.21 -3.88
C GLY A 220 3.76 -0.14 -4.34
N SER A 221 4.56 0.33 -3.40
CA SER A 221 5.75 1.17 -3.61
C SER A 221 6.91 0.53 -2.85
N ALA A 222 7.42 -0.57 -3.40
CA ALA A 222 8.47 -1.38 -2.82
C ALA A 222 9.39 -1.92 -3.93
N LEU A 223 10.61 -2.34 -3.60
CA LEU A 223 11.42 -3.14 -4.49
C LEU A 223 10.73 -4.49 -4.73
N GLY A 224 10.23 -4.73 -5.95
CA GLY A 224 9.31 -5.82 -6.28
C GLY A 224 7.86 -5.37 -6.49
N GLY A 225 7.55 -4.09 -6.27
CA GLY A 225 6.25 -3.46 -6.49
C GLY A 225 5.09 -4.16 -5.78
N GLY A 226 3.96 -4.29 -6.48
CA GLY A 226 2.76 -4.95 -5.96
C GLY A 226 2.96 -6.42 -5.53
N THR A 227 4.01 -7.08 -6.03
CA THR A 227 4.29 -8.48 -5.66
C THR A 227 4.77 -8.64 -4.21
N ILE A 228 5.24 -7.55 -3.58
CA ILE A 228 5.59 -7.54 -2.16
C ILE A 228 4.33 -7.51 -1.29
N VAL A 229 3.30 -6.77 -1.71
CA VAL A 229 2.15 -6.41 -0.86
C VAL A 229 0.84 -7.12 -1.20
N ASN A 230 0.81 -7.97 -2.23
CA ASN A 230 -0.40 -8.74 -2.59
C ASN A 230 -0.65 -9.95 -1.65
N TRP A 231 -1.76 -10.66 -1.87
CA TRP A 231 -2.16 -11.86 -1.12
C TRP A 231 -1.75 -13.20 -1.76
N ASN A 232 -0.76 -13.21 -2.65
CA ASN A 232 -0.24 -14.41 -3.33
C ASN A 232 -1.22 -15.12 -4.29
N THR A 233 -2.45 -14.62 -4.43
CA THR A 233 -3.46 -15.18 -5.32
C THR A 233 -2.98 -15.18 -6.77
N SER A 234 -2.93 -16.38 -7.36
CA SER A 234 -2.49 -16.61 -8.72
C SER A 234 -3.64 -17.19 -9.53
N LEU A 235 -4.17 -16.40 -10.46
CA LEU A 235 -5.33 -16.77 -11.27
C LEU A 235 -4.99 -16.66 -12.75
N ARG A 236 -5.48 -17.62 -13.55
CA ARG A 236 -5.56 -17.44 -15.01
C ARG A 236 -6.75 -16.55 -15.33
N ILE A 237 -6.61 -15.72 -16.37
CA ILE A 237 -7.74 -14.91 -16.83
C ILE A 237 -8.90 -15.81 -17.29
N PRO A 238 -10.17 -15.45 -16.99
CA PRO A 238 -11.33 -16.25 -17.42
C PRO A 238 -11.42 -16.39 -18.94
N ALA A 239 -12.03 -17.48 -19.42
CA ALA A 239 -12.14 -17.78 -20.85
C ALA A 239 -12.78 -16.65 -21.68
N ALA A 240 -13.81 -15.98 -21.13
CA ALA A 240 -14.42 -14.83 -21.79
C ALA A 240 -13.43 -13.68 -22.05
N VAL A 241 -12.54 -13.40 -21.08
CA VAL A 241 -11.51 -12.37 -21.21
C VAL A 241 -10.41 -12.82 -22.18
N GLN A 242 -10.08 -14.13 -22.20
CA GLN A 242 -9.14 -14.68 -23.20
C GLN A 242 -9.67 -14.49 -24.62
N GLU A 243 -10.98 -14.64 -24.83
CA GLU A 243 -11.59 -14.43 -26.15
C GLU A 243 -11.52 -12.96 -26.57
N GLU A 244 -11.82 -12.03 -25.64
CA GLU A 244 -11.67 -10.60 -25.89
C GLU A 244 -10.21 -10.23 -26.27
N TRP A 245 -9.23 -10.81 -25.58
CA TRP A 245 -7.82 -10.56 -25.86
C TRP A 245 -7.38 -11.17 -27.19
N ARG A 246 -7.85 -12.38 -27.51
CA ARG A 246 -7.62 -13.00 -28.81
C ARG A 246 -8.18 -12.14 -29.94
N ALA A 247 -9.38 -11.60 -29.78
CA ALA A 247 -9.98 -10.67 -30.74
C ALA A 247 -9.17 -9.37 -30.89
N ALA A 248 -8.45 -8.95 -29.84
CA ALA A 248 -7.53 -7.83 -29.86
C ALA A 248 -6.12 -8.18 -30.38
N GLY A 249 -5.89 -9.42 -30.83
CA GLY A 249 -4.61 -9.89 -31.36
C GLY A 249 -3.60 -10.36 -30.31
N ILE A 250 -4.05 -10.64 -29.08
CA ILE A 250 -3.24 -11.24 -28.02
C ILE A 250 -3.73 -12.68 -27.81
N ASP A 251 -3.04 -13.62 -28.44
CA ASP A 251 -3.33 -15.05 -28.38
C ASP A 251 -2.18 -15.85 -27.72
N ASP A 252 -2.34 -17.18 -27.69
CA ASP A 252 -1.35 -18.15 -27.19
C ASP A 252 -0.71 -17.82 -25.82
N LEU A 253 -1.53 -17.38 -24.85
CA LEU A 253 -1.03 -17.05 -23.51
C LEU A 253 -0.69 -18.27 -22.65
N ALA A 254 -1.14 -19.47 -23.03
CA ALA A 254 -1.00 -20.65 -22.19
C ALA A 254 0.47 -21.02 -21.87
N PRO A 255 1.40 -21.07 -22.84
CA PRO A 255 2.81 -21.32 -22.55
C PRO A 255 3.44 -20.25 -21.65
N HIS A 256 3.01 -18.99 -21.78
CA HIS A 256 3.49 -17.89 -20.94
C HIS A 256 2.98 -18.01 -19.49
N TYR A 257 1.71 -18.41 -19.31
CA TYR A 257 1.18 -18.74 -18.00
C TYR A 257 1.94 -19.89 -17.35
N ASP A 258 2.21 -20.95 -18.11
CA ASP A 258 2.90 -22.14 -17.60
C ASP A 258 4.34 -21.79 -17.16
N ALA A 259 5.07 -21.02 -17.98
CA ALA A 259 6.42 -20.58 -17.67
C ALA A 259 6.49 -19.70 -16.41
N VAL A 260 5.60 -18.71 -16.29
CA VAL A 260 5.56 -17.82 -15.12
C VAL A 260 5.10 -18.58 -13.88
N ALA A 261 4.06 -19.42 -14.00
CA ALA A 261 3.54 -20.23 -12.89
C ALA A 261 4.60 -21.18 -12.33
N ALA A 262 5.37 -21.85 -13.21
CA ALA A 262 6.47 -22.70 -12.79
C ALA A 262 7.57 -21.90 -12.07
N ARG A 263 7.93 -20.71 -12.57
CA ARG A 263 8.99 -19.90 -11.95
C ARG A 263 8.61 -19.36 -10.59
N ILE A 264 7.36 -18.96 -10.40
CA ILE A 264 6.87 -18.41 -9.13
C ILE A 264 6.18 -19.45 -8.24
N ASP A 265 6.20 -20.73 -8.62
CA ASP A 265 5.69 -21.84 -7.82
C ASP A 265 4.20 -21.69 -7.50
N VAL A 266 3.38 -21.63 -8.55
CA VAL A 266 1.92 -21.57 -8.39
C VAL A 266 1.36 -22.97 -8.24
N ASP A 267 0.81 -23.26 -7.07
CA ASP A 267 0.07 -24.48 -6.78
C ASP A 267 -0.99 -24.26 -5.70
N THR A 268 -1.60 -25.35 -5.22
CA THR A 268 -2.60 -25.34 -4.15
C THR A 268 -2.11 -26.04 -2.88
N ASP A 269 -0.85 -26.47 -2.82
CA ASP A 269 -0.32 -27.36 -1.78
C ASP A 269 -0.34 -26.66 -0.42
N GLU A 270 -0.07 -25.36 -0.40
CA GLU A 270 -0.12 -24.50 0.79
C GLU A 270 -1.35 -23.58 0.79
N SER A 271 -2.53 -24.10 0.43
CA SER A 271 -3.79 -23.32 0.30
C SER A 271 -4.93 -23.83 1.18
N GLU A 272 -4.61 -24.29 2.39
CA GLU A 272 -5.61 -24.77 3.35
C GLU A 272 -6.63 -23.69 3.73
N ARG A 273 -7.89 -24.11 3.91
CA ARG A 273 -8.99 -23.19 4.26
C ARG A 273 -9.06 -22.99 5.76
N ASN A 274 -8.99 -21.73 6.18
CA ASN A 274 -9.36 -21.37 7.56
C ASN A 274 -10.86 -21.62 7.84
N GLY A 275 -11.25 -21.58 9.11
CA GLY A 275 -12.62 -21.91 9.53
C GLY A 275 -13.71 -21.04 8.88
N ALA A 276 -13.46 -19.74 8.69
CA ALA A 276 -14.40 -18.83 8.04
C ALA A 276 -14.60 -19.18 6.55
N ASN A 277 -13.51 -19.41 5.82
CA ASN A 277 -13.56 -19.81 4.41
C ASN A 277 -14.22 -21.19 4.24
N ALA A 278 -13.98 -22.14 5.16
CA ALA A 278 -14.65 -23.43 5.16
C ALA A 278 -16.17 -23.29 5.40
N ALA A 279 -16.60 -22.34 6.22
CA ALA A 279 -18.02 -22.05 6.43
C ALA A 279 -18.69 -21.48 5.16
N LEU A 280 -18.01 -20.55 4.48
CA LEU A 280 -18.46 -20.00 3.20
C LEU A 280 -18.59 -21.09 2.13
N GLU A 281 -17.63 -22.01 2.05
CA GLU A 281 -17.69 -23.15 1.11
C GLU A 281 -18.89 -24.06 1.40
N ARG A 282 -19.16 -24.39 2.67
CA ARG A 282 -20.34 -25.20 3.03
C ARG A 282 -21.64 -24.52 2.60
N GLY A 283 -21.75 -23.20 2.82
CA GLY A 283 -22.90 -22.42 2.36
C GLY A 283 -23.04 -22.41 0.84
N ALA A 284 -21.94 -22.18 0.11
CA ALA A 284 -21.93 -22.21 -1.35
C ALA A 284 -22.39 -23.57 -1.89
N ARG A 285 -21.85 -24.68 -1.33
CA ARG A 285 -22.24 -26.05 -1.70
C ARG A 285 -23.73 -26.31 -1.42
N ALA A 286 -24.25 -25.89 -0.27
CA ALA A 286 -25.67 -26.04 0.06
C ALA A 286 -26.60 -25.29 -0.90
N LEU A 287 -26.13 -24.22 -1.52
CA LEU A 287 -26.85 -23.43 -2.52
C LEU A 287 -26.58 -23.90 -3.98
N GLY A 288 -25.77 -24.94 -4.17
CA GLY A 288 -25.36 -25.39 -5.52
C GLY A 288 -24.41 -24.42 -6.24
N LEU A 289 -23.73 -23.53 -5.51
CA LEU A 289 -22.75 -22.59 -6.06
C LEU A 289 -21.36 -23.23 -6.13
N ALA A 290 -20.65 -22.98 -7.23
CA ALA A 290 -19.28 -23.47 -7.41
C ALA A 290 -18.29 -22.78 -6.46
N SER A 291 -17.34 -23.55 -5.95
CA SER A 291 -16.24 -23.08 -5.11
C SER A 291 -14.95 -23.79 -5.50
N ALA A 292 -13.83 -23.06 -5.54
CA ALA A 292 -12.51 -23.61 -5.84
C ALA A 292 -11.48 -23.18 -4.79
N THR A 293 -10.38 -23.93 -4.68
CA THR A 293 -9.20 -23.50 -3.93
C THR A 293 -8.42 -22.52 -4.80
N ILE A 294 -8.01 -21.39 -4.23
CA ILE A 294 -7.22 -20.39 -4.94
C ILE A 294 -5.77 -20.83 -4.91
N ALA A 295 -5.13 -20.94 -6.08
CA ALA A 295 -3.71 -21.22 -6.16
C ALA A 295 -2.87 -20.03 -5.67
N ARG A 296 -1.76 -20.33 -5.00
CA ARG A 296 -0.87 -19.35 -4.36
C ARG A 296 0.56 -19.52 -4.87
N ASN A 297 1.33 -18.44 -4.90
CA ASN A 297 2.75 -18.45 -5.24
C ASN A 297 3.63 -18.41 -3.96
N VAL A 298 3.66 -19.49 -3.18
CA VAL A 298 4.34 -19.56 -1.87
C VAL A 298 5.14 -20.84 -1.68
N LYS A 299 6.23 -20.77 -0.91
CA LYS A 299 7.08 -21.89 -0.47
C LYS A 299 7.36 -21.85 1.03
N GLY A 300 6.86 -22.80 1.80
CA GLY A 300 7.08 -22.89 3.25
C GLY A 300 6.47 -21.72 4.04
N CYS A 301 5.26 -21.28 3.66
CA CYS A 301 4.59 -20.11 4.19
C CYS A 301 4.26 -20.22 5.68
N GLY A 302 3.65 -21.34 6.08
CA GLY A 302 3.17 -21.56 7.45
C GLY A 302 2.15 -20.50 7.94
N ASP A 303 1.48 -19.81 7.02
CA ASP A 303 0.35 -18.90 7.23
C ASP A 303 0.51 -17.87 8.38
N CYS A 304 1.66 -17.20 8.44
CA CYS A 304 1.98 -16.26 9.53
C CYS A 304 1.16 -14.95 9.55
N GLY A 305 0.44 -14.60 8.48
CA GLY A 305 -0.56 -13.52 8.49
C GLY A 305 -0.24 -12.19 7.77
N PRO A 306 0.93 -11.53 7.96
CA PRO A 306 1.17 -10.15 7.49
C PRO A 306 1.54 -10.07 6.00
N CYS A 307 0.82 -10.79 5.13
CA CYS A 307 1.18 -10.92 3.71
C CYS A 307 1.27 -9.56 2.99
N THR A 308 0.45 -8.58 3.36
CA THR A 308 0.43 -7.26 2.71
C THR A 308 1.59 -6.36 3.13
N LEU A 309 2.35 -6.75 4.15
CA LEU A 309 3.40 -5.93 4.79
C LEU A 309 4.81 -6.48 4.53
N GLY A 310 4.97 -7.24 3.44
CA GLY A 310 6.21 -7.93 3.09
C GLY A 310 6.35 -9.29 3.80
N CYS A 311 7.06 -10.22 3.16
CA CYS A 311 7.22 -11.59 3.67
C CYS A 311 8.63 -11.77 4.27
N ARG A 312 8.74 -11.64 5.59
CA ARG A 312 10.02 -11.82 6.33
C ARG A 312 10.66 -13.18 6.09
N ARG A 313 9.87 -14.25 6.13
CA ARG A 313 10.32 -15.63 5.88
C ARG A 313 10.77 -15.85 4.42
N GLY A 314 10.38 -14.95 3.52
CA GLY A 314 10.67 -15.07 2.09
C GLY A 314 9.99 -16.28 1.44
N ALA A 315 8.87 -16.73 2.02
CA ALA A 315 8.02 -17.79 1.48
C ALA A 315 7.22 -17.32 0.26
N LYS A 316 6.78 -16.05 0.27
CA LYS A 316 6.14 -15.42 -0.87
C LYS A 316 7.12 -15.37 -2.05
N GLN A 317 6.76 -16.00 -3.16
CA GLN A 317 7.53 -16.00 -4.41
C GLN A 317 7.29 -14.69 -5.18
N SER A 318 7.53 -13.55 -4.54
CA SER A 318 7.48 -12.21 -5.14
C SER A 318 8.61 -12.04 -6.16
N THR A 319 8.58 -10.97 -6.96
CA THR A 319 9.69 -10.73 -7.91
C THR A 319 11.02 -10.53 -7.19
N LEU A 320 11.02 -10.01 -5.95
CA LEU A 320 12.23 -9.90 -5.13
C LEU A 320 12.94 -11.25 -4.90
N ARG A 321 12.16 -12.35 -4.81
CA ARG A 321 12.66 -13.72 -4.67
C ARG A 321 12.82 -14.47 -5.99
N THR A 322 12.09 -14.02 -7.01
CA THR A 322 12.01 -14.71 -8.30
C THR A 322 12.74 -13.91 -9.39
N PHE A 323 11.99 -13.28 -10.28
CA PHE A 323 12.55 -12.67 -11.48
C PHE A 323 13.55 -11.53 -11.21
N LEU A 324 13.36 -10.70 -10.18
CA LEU A 324 14.32 -9.65 -9.86
C LEU A 324 15.63 -10.24 -9.29
N ALA A 325 15.55 -11.36 -8.56
CA ALA A 325 16.72 -12.12 -8.14
C ALA A 325 17.47 -12.70 -9.35
N ASP A 326 16.73 -13.26 -10.32
CA ASP A 326 17.33 -13.78 -11.56
C ASP A 326 18.00 -12.68 -12.39
N ALA A 327 17.35 -11.51 -12.50
CA ALA A 327 17.91 -10.34 -13.16
C ALA A 327 19.21 -9.90 -12.48
N SER A 328 19.21 -9.78 -11.15
CA SER A 328 20.39 -9.42 -10.36
C SER A 328 21.53 -10.43 -10.54
N ALA A 329 21.22 -11.74 -10.52
CA ALA A 329 22.20 -12.81 -10.74
C ALA A 329 22.76 -12.81 -12.18
N SER A 330 21.96 -12.35 -13.14
CA SER A 330 22.34 -12.20 -14.56
C SER A 330 23.01 -10.85 -14.86
N GLY A 331 23.31 -10.04 -13.85
CA GLY A 331 24.07 -8.80 -14.00
C GLY A 331 23.25 -7.54 -14.28
N ALA A 332 21.93 -7.55 -14.08
CA ALA A 332 21.12 -6.33 -14.14
C ALA A 332 21.54 -5.33 -13.05
N GLU A 333 21.64 -4.05 -13.41
CA GLU A 333 21.87 -2.97 -12.44
C GLU A 333 20.53 -2.45 -11.91
N ILE A 334 20.22 -2.80 -10.66
CA ILE A 334 18.98 -2.37 -10.00
C ILE A 334 19.28 -1.13 -9.14
N ILE A 335 18.70 0.00 -9.50
CA ILE A 335 18.95 1.29 -8.88
C ILE A 335 17.71 1.75 -8.12
N ALA A 336 17.88 1.91 -6.81
CA ALA A 336 16.82 2.37 -5.92
C ALA A 336 17.40 3.14 -4.72
N PRO A 337 16.74 4.20 -4.23
CA PRO A 337 15.53 4.82 -4.79
C PRO A 337 15.82 5.73 -5.99
N ALA A 338 15.10 5.58 -7.10
CA ALA A 338 15.19 6.40 -8.31
C ALA A 338 13.80 6.63 -8.93
N ASP A 339 13.27 7.85 -8.80
CA ASP A 339 11.92 8.20 -9.24
C ASP A 339 11.93 8.85 -10.62
N VAL A 340 11.63 8.07 -11.67
CA VAL A 340 11.62 8.55 -13.06
C VAL A 340 10.62 9.69 -13.24
N ARG A 341 11.11 10.84 -13.74
CA ARG A 341 10.31 12.06 -13.94
C ARG A 341 10.12 12.44 -15.40
N SER A 342 11.02 12.02 -16.29
CA SER A 342 10.90 12.29 -17.72
C SER A 342 11.45 11.15 -18.56
N ILE A 343 10.87 11.02 -19.75
CA ILE A 343 11.34 10.17 -20.84
C ILE A 343 11.80 11.12 -21.94
N ASP A 344 13.06 11.03 -22.33
CA ASP A 344 13.65 11.87 -23.36
C ASP A 344 13.35 11.25 -24.73
N VAL A 345 12.71 12.02 -25.61
CA VAL A 345 12.37 11.58 -26.97
C VAL A 345 13.13 12.45 -27.98
N SER A 346 13.84 11.81 -28.89
CA SER A 346 14.58 12.46 -29.98
C SER A 346 14.33 11.73 -31.28
N GLY A 347 14.00 12.47 -32.35
CA GLY A 347 13.74 11.87 -33.67
C GLY A 347 12.61 10.83 -33.67
N GLY A 348 11.61 10.98 -32.79
CA GLY A 348 10.50 10.03 -32.64
C GLY A 348 10.86 8.74 -31.89
N ARG A 349 12.06 8.63 -31.32
CA ARG A 349 12.53 7.47 -30.54
C ARG A 349 12.84 7.89 -29.11
N VAL A 350 12.64 6.98 -28.15
CA VAL A 350 13.10 7.19 -26.78
C VAL A 350 14.63 7.13 -26.78
N ALA A 351 15.28 8.18 -26.29
CA ALA A 351 16.74 8.29 -26.20
C ALA A 351 17.25 8.01 -24.77
N GLY A 352 16.39 8.15 -23.76
CA GLY A 352 16.74 7.89 -22.37
C GLY A 352 15.65 8.31 -21.40
N VAL A 353 15.95 8.17 -20.11
CA VAL A 353 15.06 8.56 -19.02
C VAL A 353 15.86 9.30 -17.95
N THR A 354 15.20 10.24 -17.27
CA THR A 354 15.78 10.96 -16.13
C THR A 354 14.99 10.64 -14.87
N ALA A 355 15.69 10.19 -13.83
CA ALA A 355 15.13 9.86 -12.53
C ALA A 355 15.67 10.80 -11.45
N ARG A 356 14.75 11.27 -10.61
CA ARG A 356 15.08 12.05 -9.43
C ARG A 356 15.62 11.13 -8.34
N VAL A 357 16.74 11.52 -7.74
CA VAL A 357 17.40 10.83 -6.64
C VAL A 357 17.75 11.83 -5.53
N VAL A 358 18.31 11.35 -4.42
CA VAL A 358 18.81 12.27 -3.39
C VAL A 358 19.99 13.06 -3.95
N GLY A 359 19.91 14.40 -3.88
CA GLY A 359 20.99 15.30 -4.29
C GLY A 359 21.00 15.70 -5.77
N GLY A 360 20.04 15.22 -6.59
CA GLY A 360 19.93 15.62 -8.00
C GLY A 360 19.21 14.57 -8.83
N ASP A 361 19.67 14.39 -10.07
CA ASP A 361 19.06 13.45 -11.01
C ASP A 361 20.10 12.43 -11.54
N VAL A 362 19.62 11.26 -11.94
CA VAL A 362 20.37 10.24 -12.69
C VAL A 362 19.74 10.11 -14.07
N ARG A 363 20.58 9.99 -15.11
CA ARG A 363 20.12 9.75 -16.48
C ARG A 363 20.50 8.34 -16.93
N VAL A 364 19.57 7.62 -17.56
CA VAL A 364 19.86 6.36 -18.24
C VAL A 364 19.59 6.53 -19.72
N ARG A 365 20.60 6.31 -20.55
CA ARG A 365 20.47 6.27 -22.01
C ARG A 365 20.25 4.83 -22.44
N ALA A 366 19.23 4.61 -23.25
CA ALA A 366 18.91 3.32 -23.86
C ALA A 366 18.42 3.56 -25.30
N PRO A 367 19.35 3.95 -26.21
CA PRO A 367 19.03 4.41 -27.56
C PRO A 367 18.63 3.31 -28.55
#